data_AF-A0A7K1SHA2-F1
#
_entry.id   AF-A0A7K1SHA2-F1
#
_cell.length_a   1.000
_cell.length_b   1.000
_cell.length_c   1.000
_cell.angle_alpha   90.00
_cell.angle_beta   90.00
_cell.angle_gamma   90.00
#
_symmetry.space_group_name_H-M   'P 1'
#
loop_
_entity.id
_entity.type
_entity.pdbx_description
1 polymer ?
#
loop_
_entity_poly.entity_id
_entity_poly.type
_entity_poly.pdbx_seq_one_letter_code
_entity_poly.pdbx_strand_id
1 'polypeptide(L)'
;MAFYVDRKQWITSELINWPRLRVYDNCNGAQWLSVADLVYLEGELNYTWLQFADGRRILVPYTIKRIEAKLPDAWFIRLHRHYLVNRQFIERVEYNSPRPIFYLVTGVALPVSRRRWFILRRQLDFQRPINLAKNRVIEPDVAYV
;
A
#
# COMPACT_ATOMS: atom_id res chain seq x y z
N MET A 1 12.15 -3.22 -16.12
CA MET A 1 12.68 -2.51 -14.95
C MET A 1 11.66 -2.57 -13.83
N ALA A 2 12.07 -3.12 -12.68
CA ALA A 2 11.30 -3.14 -11.45
C ALA A 2 12.02 -2.27 -10.42
N PHE A 3 11.27 -1.53 -9.62
CA PHE A 3 11.81 -0.75 -8.52
C PHE A 3 11.21 -1.25 -7.21
N TYR A 4 12.05 -1.37 -6.20
CA TYR A 4 11.65 -1.77 -4.85
C TYR A 4 11.53 -0.53 -3.99
N VAL A 5 10.46 -0.45 -3.18
CA VAL A 5 10.28 0.63 -2.23
C VAL A 5 11.09 0.29 -0.98
N ASP A 6 12.05 1.15 -0.60
CA ASP A 6 12.84 0.97 0.62
C ASP A 6 11.91 0.91 1.84
N ARG A 7 11.90 -0.26 2.51
CA ARG A 7 11.08 -0.48 3.71
C ARG A 7 11.81 0.11 4.90
N LYS A 8 11.60 1.38 5.17
CA LYS A 8 11.89 1.91 6.50
C LYS A 8 10.90 1.28 7.49
N GLN A 9 11.37 0.31 8.27
CA GLN A 9 10.57 -0.54 9.19
C GLN A 9 10.12 0.17 10.48
N TRP A 10 10.05 1.49 10.53
CA TRP A 10 9.36 2.15 11.62
C TRP A 10 7.88 2.24 11.22
N ILE A 11 7.00 1.55 11.93
CA ILE A 11 5.57 1.84 11.78
C ILE A 11 5.42 3.33 12.07
N THR A 12 4.89 4.08 11.12
CA THR A 12 4.80 5.52 11.29
C THR A 12 3.82 5.83 12.40
N SER A 13 4.33 6.48 13.45
CA SER A 13 3.55 6.93 14.60
C SER A 13 2.28 7.69 14.17
N GLU A 14 2.34 8.41 13.04
CA GLU A 14 1.19 9.06 12.41
C GLU A 14 0.05 8.08 12.08
N LEU A 15 0.32 6.94 11.45
CA LEU A 15 -0.70 5.95 11.10
C LEU A 15 -1.26 5.22 12.32
N ILE A 16 -0.41 4.90 13.30
CA ILE A 16 -0.83 4.26 14.56
C ILE A 16 -1.74 5.19 15.36
N ASN A 17 -1.40 6.48 15.41
CA ASN A 17 -2.14 7.48 16.15
C ASN A 17 -3.34 8.04 15.37
N TRP A 18 -3.51 7.67 14.10
CA TRP A 18 -4.63 8.14 13.29
C TRP A 18 -5.96 7.63 13.86
N PRO A 19 -7.03 8.44 13.85
CA PRO A 19 -8.34 8.00 14.31
C PRO A 19 -8.78 6.70 13.64
N ARG A 20 -9.21 5.73 14.45
CA ARG A 20 -9.70 4.44 13.97
C ARG A 20 -10.93 4.65 13.08
N LEU A 21 -11.03 3.84 12.03
CA LEU A 21 -12.20 3.82 11.17
C LEU A 21 -13.30 3.03 11.85
N ARG A 22 -14.44 3.70 12.07
CA ARG A 22 -15.68 3.01 12.41
C ARG A 22 -16.27 2.40 11.14
N VAL A 23 -16.32 1.08 11.10
CA VAL A 23 -16.90 0.30 9.99
C VAL A 23 -18.00 -0.59 10.51
N TYR A 24 -18.92 -1.00 9.64
CA TYR A 24 -19.99 -1.91 9.98
C TYR A 24 -19.83 -3.18 9.13
N ASP A 25 -19.81 -4.32 9.80
CA ASP A 25 -19.84 -5.63 9.19
C ASP A 25 -21.14 -6.33 9.61
N ASN A 26 -21.80 -7.02 8.69
CA ASN A 26 -23.07 -7.70 8.95
C ASN A 26 -22.94 -8.77 10.03
N CYS A 27 -21.78 -9.42 10.12
CA CYS A 27 -21.52 -10.50 11.08
C CYS A 27 -21.11 -9.98 12.46
N ASN A 28 -20.32 -8.90 12.50
CA ASN A 28 -19.65 -8.43 13.72
C ASN A 28 -20.21 -7.11 14.26
N GLY A 29 -21.16 -6.48 13.56
CA GLY A 29 -21.69 -5.17 13.89
C GLY A 29 -20.65 -4.05 13.69
N ALA A 30 -20.71 -3.05 14.56
CA ALA A 30 -19.80 -1.90 14.47
C ALA A 30 -18.41 -2.25 15.01
N GLN A 31 -17.38 -2.05 14.20
CA GLN A 31 -15.98 -2.27 14.53
C GLN A 31 -15.16 -0.99 14.41
N TRP A 32 -14.10 -0.89 15.21
CA TRP A 32 -13.10 0.18 15.13
C TRP A 32 -11.79 -0.40 14.66
N LEU A 33 -11.43 -0.14 13.40
CA LEU A 33 -10.23 -0.71 12.78
C LEU A 33 -9.13 0.35 12.61
N SER A 34 -7.89 -0.08 12.76
CA SER A 34 -6.72 0.78 12.61
C SER A 34 -6.52 1.17 11.15
N VAL A 35 -6.16 2.42 10.90
CA VAL A 35 -5.76 2.88 9.56
C VAL A 35 -4.38 2.34 9.18
N ALA A 36 -3.51 2.08 10.16
CA ALA A 36 -2.22 1.43 9.92
C ALA A 36 -2.36 0.04 9.30
N ASP A 37 -3.44 -0.67 9.62
CA ASP A 37 -3.72 -2.02 9.12
C ASP A 37 -4.44 -2.03 7.78
N LEU A 38 -4.90 -0.87 7.29
CA LEU A 38 -5.62 -0.74 6.01
C LEU A 38 -4.62 -0.79 4.85
N VAL A 39 -4.66 -1.88 4.09
CA VAL A 39 -3.73 -2.18 2.98
C VAL A 39 -4.13 -1.43 1.72
N TYR A 40 -5.37 -1.62 1.26
CA TYR A 40 -5.90 -0.93 0.09
C TYR A 40 -7.43 -0.91 0.11
N LEU A 41 -7.98 -0.05 -0.74
CA LEU A 41 -9.40 0.08 -0.98
C LEU A 41 -9.69 -0.26 -2.44
N GLU A 42 -10.75 -1.01 -2.66
CA GLU A 42 -11.23 -1.40 -3.98
C GLU A 42 -12.66 -0.92 -4.19
N GLY A 43 -12.86 -0.09 -5.21
CA GLY A 43 -14.13 0.57 -5.49
C GLY A 43 -14.98 -0.24 -6.45
N GLU A 44 -16.17 -0.60 -6.01
CA GLU A 44 -17.17 -1.35 -6.75
C GLU A 44 -18.46 -0.53 -6.85
N LEU A 45 -18.64 0.17 -7.97
CA LEU A 45 -19.72 1.14 -8.16
C LEU A 45 -19.77 2.20 -7.03
N ASN A 46 -20.80 2.14 -6.18
CA ASN A 46 -21.03 3.05 -5.05
C ASN A 46 -20.54 2.47 -3.71
N TYR A 47 -19.97 1.27 -3.74
CA TYR A 47 -19.42 0.59 -2.59
C TYR A 47 -17.90 0.54 -2.66
N THR A 48 -17.27 0.33 -1.51
CA THR A 48 -15.82 0.17 -1.42
C THR A 48 -15.51 -0.99 -0.49
N TRP A 49 -14.67 -1.90 -0.97
CA TRP A 49 -14.03 -2.91 -0.14
C TRP A 49 -12.81 -2.32 0.56
N LEU A 50 -12.76 -2.48 1.88
CA LEU A 50 -11.61 -2.16 2.72
C LEU A 50 -10.85 -3.44 3.03
N GLN A 51 -9.58 -3.48 2.65
CA GLN A 51 -8.73 -4.66 2.76
C GLN A 51 -7.69 -4.44 3.85
N PHE A 52 -7.72 -5.28 4.88
CA PHE A 52 -6.87 -5.16 6.05
C PHE A 52 -5.74 -6.19 6.05
N ALA A 53 -4.66 -5.90 6.78
CA ALA A 53 -3.45 -6.71 6.82
C ALA A 53 -3.66 -8.09 7.47
N ASP A 54 -4.68 -8.22 8.33
CA ASP A 54 -5.11 -9.47 8.95
C ASP A 54 -5.97 -10.35 8.02
N GLY A 55 -6.16 -9.93 6.77
CA GLY A 55 -6.97 -10.63 5.77
C GLY A 55 -8.46 -10.28 5.82
N ARG A 56 -8.92 -9.44 6.75
CA ARG A 56 -10.31 -8.99 6.77
C ARG A 56 -10.63 -8.12 5.57
N ARG A 57 -11.83 -8.34 5.05
CA ARG A 57 -12.41 -7.61 3.91
C ARG A 57 -13.79 -7.10 4.29
N ILE A 58 -13.98 -5.78 4.29
CA ILE A 58 -15.23 -5.15 4.72
C ILE A 58 -15.80 -4.29 3.61
N LEU A 59 -17.06 -4.51 3.26
CA LEU A 59 -17.79 -3.69 2.29
C LEU A 59 -18.45 -2.51 2.97
N VAL A 60 -18.15 -1.29 2.52
CA VAL A 60 -18.82 -0.08 2.99
C VAL A 60 -19.62 0.60 1.88
N PRO A 61 -20.78 1.22 2.19
CA PRO A 61 -21.65 1.90 1.22
C PRO A 61 -21.14 3.32 0.90
N TYR A 62 -19.83 3.47 0.81
CA TYR A 62 -19.16 4.75 0.57
C TYR A 62 -18.23 4.61 -0.63
N THR A 63 -18.13 5.68 -1.42
CA THR A 63 -17.15 5.72 -2.51
C THR A 63 -15.74 5.89 -1.96
N ILE A 64 -14.73 5.44 -2.72
CA ILE A 64 -13.32 5.63 -2.33
C ILE A 64 -13.03 7.12 -2.06
N LYS A 65 -13.58 8.04 -2.87
CA LYS A 65 -13.36 9.50 -2.68
C LYS A 65 -13.79 9.96 -1.28
N ARG A 66 -14.90 9.42 -0.77
CA ARG A 66 -15.42 9.78 0.56
C ARG A 66 -14.53 9.24 1.69
N ILE A 67 -13.91 8.08 1.49
CA ILE A 67 -13.03 7.46 2.48
C ILE A 67 -11.63 8.08 2.41
N GLU A 68 -11.11 8.31 1.21
CA GLU A 68 -9.85 9.01 0.92
C GLU A 68 -9.77 10.34 1.67
N ALA A 69 -10.84 11.13 1.69
CA ALA A 69 -10.88 12.41 2.41
C ALA A 69 -10.74 12.30 3.95
N LYS A 70 -10.78 11.10 4.52
CA LYS A 70 -10.62 10.82 5.96
C LYS A 70 -9.29 10.13 6.29
N LEU A 71 -8.48 9.85 5.28
CA LEU A 71 -7.23 9.15 5.40
C LEU A 71 -6.07 10.15 5.25
N PRO A 72 -4.90 9.86 5.83
CA PRO A 72 -3.74 10.74 5.69
C PRO A 72 -3.18 10.65 4.27
N ASP A 73 -3.24 11.77 3.54
CA ASP A 73 -2.83 11.87 2.12
C ASP A 73 -1.35 11.46 1.88
N ALA A 74 -0.49 11.62 2.89
CA ALA A 74 0.92 11.23 2.80
C ALA A 74 1.12 9.70 2.64
N TRP A 75 0.16 8.92 3.13
CA TRP A 75 0.21 7.46 3.19
C TRP A 75 -0.64 6.79 2.13
N PHE A 76 -1.77 7.38 1.76
CA PHE A 76 -2.71 6.77 0.83
C PHE A 76 -2.55 7.32 -0.58
N ILE A 77 -2.11 6.46 -1.50
CA ILE A 77 -1.85 6.80 -2.89
C ILE A 77 -2.97 6.23 -3.76
N ARG A 78 -3.63 7.11 -4.50
CA ARG A 78 -4.71 6.69 -5.41
C ARG A 78 -4.11 6.30 -6.76
N LEU A 79 -4.20 5.00 -7.10
CA LEU A 79 -3.59 4.39 -8.30
C LEU A 79 -4.53 4.38 -9.51
N HIS A 80 -5.80 4.07 -9.24
CA HIS A 80 -6.84 3.92 -10.25
C HIS A 80 -8.15 4.53 -9.74
N ARG A 81 -9.14 4.72 -10.63
CA ARG A 81 -10.50 5.09 -10.18
C ARG A 81 -11.11 4.03 -9.25
N HIS A 82 -10.61 2.80 -9.29
CA HIS A 82 -11.04 1.69 -8.43
C HIS A 82 -10.06 1.36 -7.30
N TYR A 83 -8.88 1.98 -7.22
CA TYR A 83 -7.85 1.55 -6.26
C TYR A 83 -7.18 2.73 -5.55
N LEU A 84 -7.23 2.70 -4.22
CA LEU A 84 -6.45 3.54 -3.29
C LEU A 84 -5.59 2.60 -2.44
N VAL A 85 -4.29 2.80 -2.38
CA VAL A 85 -3.36 1.90 -1.68
C VAL A 85 -2.67 2.65 -0.54
N ASN A 86 -2.46 1.99 0.59
CA ASN A 86 -1.51 2.47 1.59
C ASN A 86 -0.08 2.16 1.12
N ARG A 87 0.74 3.20 0.97
CA ARG A 87 2.08 3.09 0.43
C ARG A 87 3.03 2.23 1.27
N GLN A 88 2.74 2.04 2.56
CA GLN A 88 3.52 1.15 3.43
C GLN A 88 3.51 -0.30 2.94
N PHE A 89 2.44 -0.70 2.24
CA PHE A 89 2.27 -2.07 1.75
C PHE A 89 2.74 -2.25 0.29
N ILE A 90 3.26 -1.20 -0.36
CA ILE A 90 3.82 -1.32 -1.72
C ILE A 90 5.20 -1.95 -1.61
N GLU A 91 5.37 -3.12 -2.23
CA GLU A 91 6.64 -3.83 -2.28
C GLU A 91 7.50 -3.34 -3.45
N ARG A 92 6.91 -3.35 -4.65
CA ARG A 92 7.61 -3.03 -5.88
C ARG A 92 6.67 -2.52 -6.95
N VAL A 93 7.23 -1.81 -7.91
CA VAL A 93 6.50 -1.34 -9.08
C VAL A 93 7.20 -1.79 -10.35
N GLU A 94 6.43 -2.37 -11.27
CA GLU A 94 6.91 -2.78 -12.57
C GLU A 94 6.39 -1.87 -13.69
N TYR A 95 7.28 -1.56 -14.62
CA TYR A 95 7.03 -0.68 -15.76
C TYR A 95 7.14 -1.38 -17.13
N ASN A 96 7.20 -2.72 -17.14
CA ASN A 96 7.46 -3.51 -18.35
C ASN A 96 6.23 -3.74 -19.24
N SER A 97 5.08 -3.17 -18.88
CA SER A 97 3.79 -3.37 -19.55
C SER A 97 3.23 -2.01 -19.99
N PRO A 98 2.32 -1.92 -20.99
CA PRO A 98 1.67 -0.66 -21.39
C PRO A 98 1.02 0.14 -20.25
N ARG A 99 0.86 -0.47 -19.07
CA ARG A 99 0.45 0.19 -17.82
C ARG A 99 1.34 -0.29 -16.68
N PRO A 100 1.79 0.61 -15.78
CA PRO A 100 2.48 0.21 -14.58
C PRO A 100 1.63 -0.65 -13.66
N ILE A 101 2.27 -1.58 -12.97
CA ILE A 101 1.65 -2.47 -11.98
C ILE A 101 2.38 -2.31 -10.65
N PHE A 102 1.61 -2.03 -9.59
CA PHE A 102 2.09 -1.98 -8.22
C PHE A 102 1.84 -3.33 -7.56
N TYR A 103 2.88 -3.94 -7.02
CA TYR A 103 2.80 -5.18 -6.27
C TYR A 103 2.83 -4.86 -4.79
N LEU A 104 1.88 -5.42 -4.05
CA LEU A 104 1.78 -5.27 -2.61
C LEU A 104 2.50 -6.42 -1.92
N VAL A 105 2.92 -6.21 -0.67
CA VAL A 105 3.50 -7.26 0.18
C VAL A 105 2.54 -8.43 0.44
N THR A 106 1.24 -8.22 0.23
CA THR A 106 0.22 -9.27 0.29
C THR A 106 0.17 -10.16 -0.96
N GLY A 107 0.99 -9.87 -1.98
CA GLY A 107 0.99 -10.55 -3.28
C GLY A 107 -0.01 -9.99 -4.30
N VAL A 108 -0.85 -9.02 -3.92
CA VAL A 108 -1.83 -8.40 -4.80
C VAL A 108 -1.15 -7.47 -5.82
N ALA A 109 -1.57 -7.56 -7.08
CA ALA A 109 -1.10 -6.70 -8.16
C ALA A 109 -2.19 -5.67 -8.56
N LEU A 110 -1.90 -4.38 -8.39
CA LEU A 110 -2.83 -3.28 -8.66
C LEU A 110 -2.40 -2.46 -9.88
N PRO A 111 -3.25 -2.35 -10.93
CA PRO A 111 -2.94 -1.55 -12.11
C PRO A 111 -3.11 -0.06 -11.83
N VAL A 112 -2.26 0.76 -12.47
CA VAL A 112 -2.36 2.22 -12.41
C VAL A 112 -3.00 2.78 -13.68
N SER A 113 -3.86 3.79 -13.54
CA SER A 113 -4.39 4.51 -14.70
C SER A 113 -3.29 5.34 -15.38
N ARG A 114 -3.27 5.41 -16.71
CA ARG A 114 -2.26 6.17 -17.48
C ARG A 114 -2.11 7.62 -16.99
N ARG A 115 -3.24 8.31 -16.77
CA ARG A 115 -3.27 9.70 -16.28
C ARG A 115 -2.65 9.84 -14.89
N ARG A 116 -2.96 8.91 -13.96
CA ARG A 116 -2.37 8.96 -12.61
C ARG A 116 -0.91 8.57 -12.61
N TRP A 117 -0.49 7.63 -13.45
CA TRP A 117 0.92 7.30 -13.59
C TRP A 117 1.76 8.53 -13.94
N PHE A 118 1.28 9.38 -14.85
CA PHE A 118 1.97 10.61 -15.22
C PHE A 118 2.21 11.55 -14.01
N ILE A 119 1.30 11.55 -13.04
CA ILE A 119 1.40 12.34 -11.80
C ILE A 119 2.32 11.63 -10.80
N LEU A 120 2.07 10.35 -10.54
CA LEU A 120 2.79 9.56 -9.54
C LEU A 120 4.27 9.40 -9.87
N ARG A 121 4.65 9.26 -11.14
CA ARG A 121 6.06 9.11 -11.55
C ARG A 121 6.95 10.30 -11.18
N ARG A 122 6.37 11.48 -10.94
CA ARG A 122 7.10 12.68 -10.49
C ARG A 122 7.26 12.74 -8.97
N GLN A 123 6.34 12.09 -8.24
CA GLN A 123 6.34 12.05 -6.78
C GLN A 123 7.12 10.85 -6.24
N LEU A 124 7.11 9.77 -7.01
CA LEU A 124 7.88 8.56 -6.77
C LEU A 124 9.22 8.72 -7.50
N ASP A 125 10.13 9.51 -6.94
CA ASP A 125 11.54 9.47 -7.32
C ASP A 125 12.08 8.10 -6.93
N PHE A 126 11.85 7.11 -7.79
CA PHE A 126 12.38 5.77 -7.61
C PHE A 126 13.89 5.86 -7.55
N GLN A 127 14.46 5.66 -6.36
CA GLN A 127 15.88 5.37 -6.25
C GLN A 127 16.15 4.15 -7.13
N ARG A 128 17.16 4.27 -7.99
CA ARG A 128 17.62 3.23 -8.92
C ARG A 128 17.70 1.89 -8.20
N PRO A 129 17.47 0.75 -8.89
CA PRO A 129 17.52 -0.56 -8.25
C PRO A 129 18.78 -0.67 -7.40
N ILE A 130 18.61 -0.89 -6.11
CA ILE A 130 19.69 -1.32 -5.23
C ILE A 130 20.26 -2.56 -5.89
N ASN A 131 21.50 -2.45 -6.35
CA ASN A 131 22.22 -3.51 -7.05
C ASN A 131 21.97 -4.86 -6.36
N LEU A 132 21.34 -5.79 -7.08
CA LEU A 132 21.18 -7.20 -6.71
C LEU A 132 22.51 -7.99 -6.71
N ALA A 133 23.65 -7.30 -6.50
CA ALA A 133 25.00 -7.85 -6.53
C ALA A 133 25.80 -7.58 -5.24
N LYS A 134 25.15 -7.47 -4.08
CA LYS A 134 25.84 -7.35 -2.78
C LYS A 134 25.30 -8.22 -1.64
N ASN A 135 24.75 -9.38 -1.95
CA ASN A 135 24.74 -10.50 -1.00
C ASN A 135 25.70 -11.60 -1.49
N ARG A 136 27.00 -11.27 -1.51
CA ARG A 136 28.05 -12.27 -1.29
C ARG A 136 28.43 -12.17 0.18
N VAL A 137 28.19 -13.27 0.89
CA VAL A 137 28.97 -13.78 2.03
C VAL A 137 29.33 -12.75 3.11
N ILE A 138 28.59 -12.80 4.22
CA ILE A 138 29.20 -12.54 5.53
C ILE A 138 29.21 -13.90 6.22
N GLU A 139 30.26 -14.68 5.98
CA GLU A 139 30.69 -15.68 6.95
C GLU A 139 31.12 -14.88 8.21
N PRO A 140 30.62 -15.20 9.41
CA PRO A 140 31.22 -14.67 10.60
C PRO A 140 32.60 -15.32 10.77
N ASP A 141 33.62 -14.50 10.55
CA ASP A 141 35.00 -14.75 10.96
C ASP A 141 35.02 -14.89 12.49
N VAL A 142 34.83 -16.13 12.99
CA VAL A 142 35.05 -16.47 14.39
C VAL A 142 36.53 -16.85 14.53
N ALA A 143 37.35 -15.84 14.77
CA ALA A 143 38.68 -16.00 15.31
C ALA A 143 38.92 -14.95 16.40
N TYR A 144 38.66 -15.33 17.66
CA TYR A 144 39.35 -14.77 18.81
C TYR A 144 39.58 -15.86 19.86
N VAL A 145 40.86 -16.22 19.99
CA VAL A 145 41.61 -16.82 21.12
C VAL A 145 41.21 -18.21 21.59
#